data_AF-A0A8X8BBV4-F1
#
_entry.id   AF-A0A8X8BBV4-F1
#
_cell.length_a   1.000
_cell.length_b   1.000
_cell.length_c   1.000
_cell.angle_alpha   90.00
_cell.angle_beta   90.00
_cell.angle_gamma   90.00
#
_symmetry.space_group_name_H-M   'P 1'
#
loop_
_entity.id
_entity.type
_entity.pdbx_description
1 polymer ?
#
loop_
_entity_poly.entity_id
_entity_poly.type
_entity_poly.pdbx_seq_one_letter_code
_entity_poly.pdbx_strand_id
1 'polypeptide(L)'
;MSIAFYLPNSSMEVDGEDEVGAAEPRPMGVKASKTASKRKKSGREEELEKLQGILEKKDKISKQKVLERLLAKNDPLSEMETSLKLKLMSEML
;
A
#
# COMPACT_ATOMS: atom_id res chain seq x y z
N MET A 1 16.09 -18.72 -64.19
CA MET A 1 15.47 -17.74 -63.27
C MET A 1 16.35 -16.49 -63.27
N SER A 2 15.96 -15.45 -64.00
CA SER A 2 16.66 -14.16 -63.99
C SER A 2 16.19 -13.34 -62.79
N ILE A 3 17.15 -12.86 -62.00
CA ILE A 3 16.97 -11.94 -60.87
C ILE A 3 16.61 -10.56 -61.43
N ALA A 4 15.48 -10.01 -61.02
CA ALA A 4 15.14 -8.61 -61.30
C ALA A 4 16.00 -7.71 -60.39
N PHE A 5 16.91 -6.95 -61.01
CA PHE A 5 17.51 -5.76 -60.43
C PHE A 5 16.45 -4.66 -60.36
N TYR A 6 16.13 -4.15 -59.16
CA TYR A 6 15.42 -2.89 -59.01
C TYR A 6 16.35 -1.90 -58.31
N LEU A 7 16.63 -0.78 -58.99
CA LEU A 7 17.43 0.34 -58.49
C LEU A 7 16.62 1.16 -57.45
N PRO A 8 17.29 2.00 -56.64
CA PRO A 8 16.75 2.51 -55.37
C PRO A 8 15.64 3.53 -55.57
N ASN A 9 14.55 3.37 -54.81
CA ASN A 9 13.49 4.36 -54.74
C ASN A 9 14.01 5.68 -54.16
N SER A 10 13.58 6.74 -54.84
CA SER A 10 13.79 8.16 -54.61
C SER A 10 13.64 8.59 -53.14
N SER A 11 14.54 9.48 -52.73
CA SER A 11 14.54 10.23 -51.48
C SER A 11 13.20 10.96 -51.25
N MET A 12 12.52 10.61 -50.16
CA MET A 12 11.53 11.47 -49.52
C MET A 12 11.95 11.60 -48.05
N GLU A 13 12.57 12.73 -47.72
CA GLU A 13 12.75 13.12 -46.33
C GLU A 13 11.37 13.42 -45.73
N VAL A 14 11.02 12.68 -44.68
CA VAL A 14 9.91 13.01 -43.78
C VAL A 14 10.47 13.03 -42.36
N ASP A 15 10.83 14.23 -41.92
CA ASP A 15 11.00 14.58 -40.51
C ASP A 15 9.61 14.59 -39.86
N GLY A 16 9.43 13.84 -38.78
CA GLY A 16 8.13 13.65 -38.15
C GLY A 16 8.11 12.52 -37.13
N GLU A 17 8.71 12.82 -35.96
CA GLU A 17 8.39 12.35 -34.61
C GLU A 17 7.95 10.88 -34.39
N ASP A 18 8.85 10.16 -33.70
CA ASP A 18 8.76 8.76 -33.27
C ASP A 18 7.43 8.33 -32.64
N GLU A 19 7.02 7.18 -33.13
CA GLU A 19 5.82 6.40 -32.90
C GLU A 19 5.72 5.81 -31.48
N VAL A 20 4.55 6.03 -30.86
CA VAL A 20 3.73 5.10 -30.08
C VAL A 20 4.43 3.97 -29.29
N GLY A 21 4.35 4.09 -27.96
CA GLY A 21 3.84 3.02 -27.08
C GLY A 21 4.41 1.60 -27.20
N ALA A 22 5.46 1.31 -26.44
CA ALA A 22 5.76 -0.04 -25.95
C ALA A 22 6.45 0.03 -24.58
N ALA A 23 5.67 0.08 -23.51
CA ALA A 23 6.19 -0.12 -22.16
C ALA A 23 6.45 -1.62 -21.92
N GLU A 24 7.57 -2.12 -22.41
CA GLU A 24 8.05 -3.46 -22.11
C GLU A 24 8.57 -3.51 -20.65
N PRO A 25 8.18 -4.51 -19.84
CA PRO A 25 8.51 -4.55 -18.42
C PRO A 25 10.00 -4.80 -18.22
N ARG A 26 10.72 -3.75 -17.81
CA ARG A 26 12.15 -3.85 -17.51
C ARG A 26 12.37 -4.77 -16.29
N PRO A 27 13.37 -5.67 -16.34
CA PRO A 27 13.63 -6.65 -15.29
C PRO A 27 14.04 -5.99 -13.96
N MET A 28 13.62 -6.63 -12.86
CA MET A 28 13.91 -6.22 -11.49
C MET A 28 15.42 -6.30 -11.23
N GLY A 29 16.07 -5.19 -10.87
CA GLY A 29 17.49 -5.18 -10.46
C GLY A 29 18.27 -3.90 -10.79
N VAL A 30 17.73 -3.00 -11.62
CA VAL A 30 18.42 -1.76 -12.01
C VAL A 30 18.10 -0.64 -11.03
N LYS A 31 19.13 -0.08 -10.36
CA LYS A 31 19.01 1.01 -9.38
C LYS A 31 18.45 2.28 -10.03
N ALA A 32 17.32 2.78 -9.52
CA ALA A 32 16.69 4.01 -9.99
C ALA A 32 17.43 5.26 -9.51
N SER A 33 17.93 6.07 -10.46
CA SER A 33 18.26 7.46 -10.19
C SER A 33 16.97 8.21 -9.84
N LYS A 34 16.97 8.92 -8.71
CA LYS A 34 15.82 9.67 -8.19
C LYS A 34 15.32 10.69 -9.22
N THR A 35 14.24 10.40 -9.93
CA THR A 35 13.39 11.43 -10.55
C THR A 35 12.37 11.89 -9.51
N ALA A 36 12.61 13.07 -8.94
CA ALA A 36 11.75 13.69 -7.96
C ALA A 36 10.41 14.13 -8.58
N SER A 37 9.33 13.82 -7.85
CA SER A 37 8.16 14.67 -7.63
C SER A 37 7.24 15.02 -8.81
N LYS A 38 6.22 14.16 -9.02
CA LYS A 38 4.84 14.62 -9.18
C LYS A 38 3.89 13.81 -8.29
N ARG A 39 4.10 13.90 -6.97
CA ARG A 39 3.15 13.32 -6.00
C ARG A 39 1.91 14.20 -5.94
N LYS A 40 0.76 13.65 -6.36
CA LYS A 40 -0.55 14.22 -6.02
C LYS A 40 -0.69 14.15 -4.49
N LYS A 41 -1.01 15.28 -3.87
CA LYS A 41 -1.04 15.45 -2.41
C LYS A 41 -2.10 14.57 -1.70
N SER A 42 -3.10 14.05 -2.42
CA SER A 42 -4.25 13.37 -1.82
C SER A 42 -4.01 11.93 -1.35
N GLY A 43 -3.30 11.09 -2.12
CA GLY A 43 -3.23 9.65 -1.83
C GLY A 43 -2.54 9.30 -0.50
N ARG A 44 -1.53 10.10 -0.11
CA ARG A 44 -0.80 9.87 1.14
C ARG A 44 -1.64 10.16 2.38
N GLU A 45 -2.48 11.19 2.34
CA GLU A 45 -3.32 11.56 3.48
C GLU A 45 -4.42 10.52 3.70
N GLU A 46 -5.03 10.03 2.61
CA GLU A 46 -6.02 8.94 2.67
C GLU A 46 -5.42 7.61 3.19
N GLU A 47 -4.18 7.28 2.81
CA GLU A 47 -3.48 6.10 3.34
C GLU A 47 -3.18 6.23 4.83
N LEU A 48 -2.78 7.43 5.30
CA LEU A 48 -2.53 7.70 6.71
C LEU A 48 -3.82 7.60 7.53
N GLU A 49 -4.93 8.12 7.02
CA GLU A 49 -6.24 8.03 7.67
C GLU A 49 -6.68 6.57 7.82
N LYS A 50 -6.50 5.75 6.77
CA LYS A 50 -6.78 4.30 6.83
C LYS A 50 -5.94 3.60 7.88
N LEU A 51 -4.64 3.90 7.96
CA LEU A 51 -3.74 3.33 8.96
C LEU A 51 -4.17 3.73 10.38
N GLN A 52 -4.53 4.99 10.58
CA GLN A 52 -5.01 5.49 11.87
C GLN A 52 -6.27 4.74 12.31
N GLY A 53 -7.24 4.58 11.41
CA GLY A 53 -8.46 3.82 11.70
C GLY A 53 -8.21 2.35 12.03
N ILE A 54 -7.20 1.72 11.42
CA ILE A 54 -6.79 0.34 11.76
C ILE A 54 -6.17 0.28 13.16
N LEU A 55 -5.31 1.24 13.51
CA LEU A 55 -4.67 1.30 14.83
C LEU A 55 -5.70 1.46 15.94
N GLU A 56 -6.66 2.36 15.78
CA GLU A 56 -7.73 2.56 16.77
C GLU A 56 -8.57 1.29 16.97
N LYS A 57 -8.91 0.59 15.88
CA LYS A 57 -9.62 -0.70 15.95
C LYS A 57 -8.77 -1.77 16.65
N LYS A 58 -7.47 -1.82 16.35
CA LYS A 58 -6.54 -2.77 16.98
C LYS A 58 -6.48 -2.56 18.49
N ASP A 59 -6.43 -1.32 18.95
CA ASP A 59 -6.40 -1.01 20.39
C ASP A 59 -7.68 -1.44 21.09
N LYS A 60 -8.85 -1.18 20.47
CA LYS A 60 -10.15 -1.66 20.98
C LYS A 60 -10.20 -3.19 21.08
N ILE A 61 -9.76 -3.90 20.04
CA ILE A 61 -9.70 -5.37 20.02
C ILE A 61 -8.75 -5.90 21.10
N SER A 62 -7.61 -5.23 21.31
CA SER A 62 -6.64 -5.63 22.34
C SER A 62 -7.25 -5.55 23.74
N LYS A 63 -7.91 -4.43 24.06
CA LYS A 63 -8.62 -4.23 25.34
C LYS A 63 -9.71 -5.28 25.55
N GLN A 64 -10.51 -5.55 24.51
CA GLN A 64 -11.54 -6.60 24.52
C GLN A 64 -10.96 -7.98 24.84
N LYS A 65 -9.86 -8.38 24.17
CA LYS A 65 -9.22 -9.68 24.41
C LYS A 65 -8.70 -9.84 25.83
N VAL A 66 -8.16 -8.77 26.42
CA VAL A 66 -7.74 -8.80 27.83
C VAL A 66 -8.95 -8.96 28.74
N LEU A 67 -10.03 -8.22 28.48
CA LEU A 67 -11.27 -8.32 29.25
C LEU A 67 -11.90 -9.71 29.16
N GLU A 68 -11.98 -10.30 27.97
CA GLU A 68 -12.45 -11.68 27.74
C GLU A 68 -11.65 -12.69 28.57
N ARG A 69 -10.33 -12.57 28.58
CA ARG A 69 -9.46 -13.44 29.39
C ARG A 69 -9.70 -13.27 30.88
N LEU A 70 -9.93 -12.04 31.36
CA LEU A 70 -10.24 -11.77 32.76
C LEU A 70 -11.63 -12.32 33.15
N LEU A 71 -12.58 -12.29 32.23
CA LEU A 71 -13.93 -12.84 32.42
C LEU A 71 -13.97 -14.37 32.37
N ALA A 72 -13.06 -14.99 31.61
CA ALA A 72 -12.98 -16.45 31.49
C ALA A 72 -12.35 -17.14 32.72
N LYS A 73 -11.73 -16.38 33.63
CA LYS A 73 -11.19 -16.94 34.88
C LYS A 73 -12.35 -17.31 35.81
N ASN A 74 -12.38 -18.57 36.23
CA ASN A 74 -13.35 -19.07 37.21
C ASN A 74 -12.87 -18.86 38.66
N ASP A 75 -11.58 -18.57 38.84
CA ASP A 75 -10.98 -18.27 40.14
C ASP A 75 -11.27 -16.82 40.57
N PRO A 76 -11.33 -16.53 41.87
CA PRO A 76 -11.48 -15.16 42.36
C PRO A 76 -10.32 -14.29 41.84
N LEU A 77 -10.67 -13.23 41.14
CA LEU A 77 -9.72 -12.25 40.61
C LEU A 77 -8.99 -11.54 41.75
N SER A 78 -7.70 -11.29 41.57
CA SER A 78 -6.95 -10.44 42.50
C SER A 78 -7.46 -9.00 42.46
N GLU A 79 -7.21 -8.23 43.51
CA GLU A 79 -7.64 -6.81 43.60
C GLU A 79 -7.15 -5.95 42.41
N MET A 80 -5.95 -6.22 41.91
CA MET A 80 -5.42 -5.49 40.75
C MET A 80 -6.16 -5.87 39.46
N GLU A 81 -6.53 -7.15 39.30
CA GLU A 81 -7.26 -7.62 38.14
C GLU A 81 -8.72 -7.17 38.15
N THR A 82 -9.36 -7.10 39.31
CA THR A 82 -10.72 -6.53 39.43
C THR A 82 -10.71 -5.05 39.09
N SER A 83 -9.73 -4.29 39.56
CA SER A 83 -9.55 -2.88 39.21
C SER A 83 -9.35 -2.70 37.69
N LEU A 84 -8.50 -3.52 37.08
CA LEU A 84 -8.27 -3.51 35.64
C LEU A 84 -9.57 -3.84 34.87
N LYS A 85 -10.31 -4.87 35.30
CA LYS A 85 -11.59 -5.26 34.70
C LYS A 85 -12.59 -4.11 34.73
N LEU A 86 -12.77 -3.46 35.88
CA LEU A 86 -13.68 -2.31 36.03
C LEU A 86 -13.27 -1.16 35.12
N LYS A 87 -11.98 -0.82 35.07
CA LYS A 87 -11.47 0.23 34.17
C LYS A 87 -11.74 -0.08 32.71
N LEU A 88 -11.44 -1.31 32.25
CA LEU A 88 -11.70 -1.73 30.87
C LEU A 88 -13.20 -1.71 30.53
N MET A 89 -14.07 -2.10 31.47
CA MET A 89 -15.52 -2.00 31.28
C MET A 89 -15.98 -0.54 31.16
N SER A 90 -15.47 0.36 32.00
CA SER A 90 -15.81 1.80 31.93
C SER A 90 -15.31 2.48 30.66
N GLU A 91 -14.13 2.12 30.15
CA GLU A 91 -13.61 2.67 28.88
C GLU A 91 -14.37 2.20 27.63
N MET A 92 -15.13 1.10 27.76
CA MET A 92 -15.89 0.49 26.66
C MET A 92 -17.37 0.86 26.63
N LEU A 93 -17.88 1.50 27.70
CA LEU A 93 -19.24 2.04 27.80
C LEU A 93 -19.29 3.48 27.29
#